data_AF-A0A7X8XHG6-F1
#
_entry.id   AF-A0A7X8XHG6-F1
#
_cell.length_a   1.000
_cell.length_b   1.000
_cell.length_c   1.000
_cell.angle_alpha   90.00
_cell.angle_beta   90.00
_cell.angle_gamma   90.00
#
_symmetry.space_group_name_H-M   'P 1'
#
loop_
_entity.id
_entity.type
_entity.pdbx_description
1 polymer ?
#
loop_
_entity_poly.entity_id
_entity_poly.type
_entity_poly.pdbx_seq_one_letter_code
_entity_poly.pdbx_strand_id
1 'polypeptide(L)'
;MKEKPNSLYGLSLDEIGQTLGLSRRYQAKQIHQWLIKGVTSFDEMTNLSKAERQRLTELMGSAVSSKVVDKQLDRDSGAAKLGIATFDGSVIEAVLLTDNKG
;
A
#
# COMPACT_ATOMS: atom_id res chain seq x y z
N MET A 1 2.64 12.84 21.44
CA MET A 1 2.72 12.59 19.98
C MET A 1 1.68 11.52 19.66
N LYS A 2 0.78 11.75 18.70
CA LYS A 2 -0.09 10.66 18.22
C LYS A 2 0.81 9.61 17.56
N GLU A 3 0.58 8.33 17.84
CA GLU A 3 1.27 7.23 17.15
C GLU A 3 1.07 7.38 15.64
N LYS A 4 2.14 7.11 14.88
CA LYS A 4 2.07 7.14 13.42
C LYS A 4 1.39 5.85 12.93
N PRO A 5 0.47 5.93 11.96
CA PRO A 5 -0.18 4.74 11.44
C PRO A 5 0.82 3.87 10.66
N ASN A 6 0.72 2.55 10.82
CA ASN A 6 1.54 1.58 10.10
C ASN A 6 1.15 1.42 8.62
N SER A 7 0.09 2.11 8.17
CA SER A 7 -0.41 2.07 6.80
C SER A 7 -0.92 3.44 6.34
N LEU A 8 -0.79 3.70 5.04
CA LEU A 8 -1.45 4.83 4.37
C LEU A 8 -2.81 4.45 3.78
N TYR A 9 -3.10 3.15 3.66
CA TYR A 9 -4.40 2.66 3.18
C TYR A 9 -5.47 2.92 4.24
N GLY A 10 -6.66 3.33 3.80
CA GLY A 10 -7.77 3.70 4.67
C GLY A 10 -7.75 5.14 5.19
N LEU A 11 -6.69 5.91 4.90
CA LEU A 11 -6.62 7.33 5.24
C LEU A 11 -7.24 8.21 4.14
N SER A 12 -7.91 9.29 4.55
CA SER A 12 -8.32 10.37 3.65
C SER A 12 -7.12 11.17 3.13
N LEU A 13 -7.31 11.98 2.08
CA LEU A 13 -6.23 12.83 1.53
C LEU A 13 -5.63 13.78 2.57
N ASP A 14 -6.46 14.34 3.46
CA ASP A 14 -6.01 15.23 4.51
C ASP A 14 -5.21 14.47 5.58
N GLU A 15 -5.63 13.25 5.95
CA GLU A 15 -4.89 12.39 6.88
C GLU A 15 -3.57 11.90 6.29
N ILE A 16 -3.50 11.58 4.99
CA ILE A 16 -2.25 11.28 4.28
C ILE A 16 -1.31 12.49 4.36
N GLY A 17 -1.83 13.69 4.07
CA GLY A 17 -1.06 14.93 4.13
C GLY A 17 -0.47 15.20 5.52
N GLN A 18 -1.29 15.04 6.57
CA GLN A 18 -0.87 15.21 7.96
C GLN A 18 0.13 14.14 8.41
N THR A 19 -0.15 12.88 8.10
CA THR A 19 0.69 11.72 8.48
C THR A 19 2.09 11.83 7.89
N LEU A 20 2.18 12.23 6.62
CA LEU A 20 3.44 12.33 5.90
C LEU A 20 4.13 13.70 6.03
N GLY A 21 3.50 14.67 6.68
CA GLY A 21 4.02 16.03 6.83
C GLY A 21 4.18 16.75 5.49
N LEU A 22 3.22 16.58 4.57
CA LEU A 22 3.30 17.17 3.23
C LEU A 22 3.00 18.67 3.27
N SER A 23 3.84 19.45 2.59
CA SER A 23 3.67 20.91 2.52
C SER A 23 2.63 21.35 1.49
N ARG A 24 2.30 20.51 0.50
CA ARG A 24 1.36 20.82 -0.57
C ARG A 24 0.25 19.78 -0.67
N ARG A 25 -1.02 20.22 -0.68
CA ARG A 25 -2.19 19.35 -0.78
C ARG A 25 -2.18 18.43 -2.02
N TYR A 26 -1.62 18.89 -3.15
CA TYR A 26 -1.58 18.07 -4.36
C TYR A 26 -0.68 16.84 -4.22
N GLN A 27 0.33 16.87 -3.34
CA GLN A 27 1.23 15.72 -3.11
C GLN A 27 0.46 14.56 -2.49
N ALA A 28 -0.46 14.83 -1.56
CA ALA A 28 -1.33 13.79 -0.98
C ALA A 28 -2.16 13.10 -2.08
N LYS A 29 -2.68 13.88 -3.04
CA LYS A 29 -3.42 13.34 -4.20
C LYS A 29 -2.53 12.48 -5.09
N GLN A 30 -1.28 12.89 -5.34
CA GLN A 30 -0.33 12.10 -6.11
C GLN A 30 -0.03 10.75 -5.44
N ILE A 31 0.28 10.77 -4.13
CA ILE A 31 0.56 9.56 -3.35
C ILE A 31 -0.65 8.63 -3.36
N HIS A 32 -1.84 9.15 -3.09
CA HIS A 32 -3.08 8.37 -3.13
C HIS A 32 -3.33 7.70 -4.50
N GLN A 33 -3.06 8.41 -5.61
CA GLN A 33 -3.17 7.83 -6.95
C GLN A 33 -2.20 6.66 -7.18
N TRP A 34 -1.01 6.70 -6.59
CA TRP A 34 -0.05 5.60 -6.67
C TRP A 34 -0.44 4.42 -5.77
N LEU A 35 -0.94 4.69 -4.55
CA LEU A 35 -1.42 3.64 -3.65
C LEU A 35 -2.55 2.82 -4.27
N ILE A 36 -3.48 3.46 -4.98
CA ILE A 36 -4.56 2.76 -5.72
C ILE A 36 -4.02 1.88 -6.85
N LYS A 37 -2.89 2.25 -7.46
CA LYS A 37 -2.23 1.42 -8.47
C LYS A 37 -1.49 0.23 -7.87
N GLY A 38 -1.44 0.11 -6.54
CA GLY A 38 -0.81 -1.01 -5.84
C GLY A 38 0.72 -0.97 -5.86
N VAL A 39 1.33 0.22 -5.94
CA VAL A 39 2.79 0.34 -5.81
C VAL A 39 3.26 -0.16 -4.44
N THR A 40 4.46 -0.72 -4.40
CA THR A 40 5.05 -1.28 -3.17
C THR A 40 6.20 -0.44 -2.66
N SER A 41 6.76 0.45 -3.49
CA SER A 41 7.81 1.40 -3.12
C SER A 41 7.43 2.84 -3.45
N PHE A 42 7.87 3.78 -2.61
CA PHE A 42 7.77 5.21 -2.91
C PHE A 42 8.62 5.61 -4.13
N ASP A 43 9.64 4.83 -4.48
CA ASP A 43 10.49 5.08 -5.67
C ASP A 43 9.71 5.07 -6.98
N GLU A 44 8.59 4.33 -7.03
CA GLU A 44 7.70 4.24 -8.18
C GLU A 44 6.90 5.52 -8.44
N MET A 45 6.83 6.43 -7.45
CA MET A 45 6.04 7.65 -7.51
C MET A 45 6.76 8.75 -8.32
N THR A 46 6.89 8.54 -9.64
CA THR A 46 7.74 9.37 -10.54
C THR A 46 7.38 10.85 -10.61
N ASN A 47 6.15 11.21 -10.20
CA ASN A 47 5.66 12.59 -10.13
C ASN A 47 5.93 13.29 -8.77
N LEU A 48 6.66 12.64 -7.85
CA LEU A 48 7.29 13.25 -6.68
C LEU A 48 8.76 13.54 -6.97
N SER A 49 9.35 14.51 -6.24
CA SER A 49 10.80 14.75 -6.34
C SER A 49 11.58 13.57 -5.77
N LYS A 50 12.82 13.36 -6.24
CA LYS A 50 13.69 12.31 -5.71
C LYS A 50 13.90 12.43 -4.20
N ALA A 51 14.10 13.67 -3.72
CA ALA A 51 14.26 13.95 -2.29
C ALA A 51 13.01 13.55 -1.49
N GLU A 52 11.81 13.82 -2.02
CA GLU A 52 10.56 13.47 -1.34
C GLU A 52 10.36 11.95 -1.29
N ARG A 53 10.66 11.22 -2.38
CA ARG A 53 10.60 9.75 -2.38
C ARG A 53 11.53 9.15 -1.33
N GLN A 54 12.77 9.61 -1.26
CA GLN A 54 13.74 9.15 -0.26
C GLN A 54 13.24 9.43 1.17
N ARG A 55 12.77 10.66 1.44
CA ARG A 55 12.22 11.04 2.74
C ARG A 55 11.06 10.14 3.17
N LEU A 56 10.15 9.81 2.25
CA LEU A 56 9.02 8.93 2.51
C LEU A 56 9.45 7.49 2.77
N THR A 57 10.43 6.98 2.01
CA THR A 57 11.03 5.65 2.24
C THR A 57 11.70 5.58 3.61
N GLU A 58 12.44 6.61 4.03
CA GLU A 58 13.04 6.67 5.38
C GLU A 58 11.97 6.75 6.48
N LEU A 59 10.85 7.44 6.22
CA LEU A 59 9.78 7.63 7.19
C LEU A 59 8.91 6.39 7.40
N MET A 60 8.57 5.67 6.31
CA MET A 60 7.56 4.60 6.31
C MET A 60 8.13 3.23 5.94
N GLY A 61 9.34 3.15 5.39
CA GLY A 61 9.95 1.92 4.90
C GLY A 61 9.39 1.45 3.55
N SER A 62 8.06 1.29 3.44
CA SER A 62 7.37 0.81 2.24
C SER A 62 6.05 1.55 2.01
N ALA A 63 5.58 1.57 0.76
CA ALA A 63 4.26 2.11 0.41
C ALA A 63 3.12 1.14 0.78
N VAL A 64 3.43 -0.14 1.00
CA VAL A 64 2.47 -1.18 1.40
C VAL A 64 2.77 -1.68 2.82
N SER A 65 1.72 -1.92 3.60
CA SER A 65 1.80 -2.30 5.02
C SER A 65 1.61 -3.79 5.30
N SER A 66 1.55 -4.61 4.25
CA SER A 66 1.26 -6.04 4.32
C SER A 66 2.05 -6.81 3.27
N LYS A 67 2.30 -8.10 3.52
CA LYS A 67 3.07 -8.96 2.62
C LYS A 67 2.35 -10.27 2.35
N VAL A 68 2.31 -10.69 1.09
CA VAL A 68 1.88 -12.06 0.75
C VAL A 68 2.96 -13.04 1.20
N VAL A 69 2.59 -13.99 2.05
CA VAL A 69 3.49 -15.00 2.64
C VAL A 69 3.16 -16.42 2.20
N ASP A 70 1.95 -16.66 1.71
CA ASP A 70 1.55 -17.92 1.08
C ASP A 70 0.65 -17.66 -0.14
N LYS A 71 0.73 -18.53 -1.15
CA LYS A 71 -0.13 -18.48 -2.33
C LYS A 71 -0.43 -19.88 -2.84
N GLN A 72 -1.71 -20.21 -2.89
CA GLN A 72 -2.23 -21.46 -3.43
C GLN A 72 -3.12 -21.14 -4.63
N LEU A 73 -2.82 -21.75 -5.78
CA LEU A 73 -3.55 -21.55 -7.03
C LEU A 73 -4.27 -22.83 -7.41
N ASP A 74 -5.59 -22.76 -7.54
CA ASP A 74 -6.38 -23.78 -8.20
C ASP A 74 -6.32 -23.57 -9.71
N ARG A 75 -5.78 -24.56 -10.42
CA ARG A 75 -5.59 -24.49 -11.88
C ARG A 75 -6.87 -24.74 -12.65
N ASP A 76 -7.84 -25.45 -12.06
CA ASP A 76 -9.08 -25.83 -12.74
C ASP A 76 -10.08 -24.67 -12.72
N SER A 77 -10.24 -24.03 -11.55
CA SER A 77 -11.15 -22.89 -11.39
C SER A 77 -10.50 -21.52 -11.64
N GLY A 78 -9.17 -21.44 -11.59
CA GLY A 78 -8.44 -20.17 -11.62
C GLY A 78 -8.43 -19.41 -10.28
N ALA A 79 -9.09 -19.93 -9.24
CA ALA A 79 -9.13 -19.32 -7.93
C ALA A 79 -7.75 -19.30 -7.25
N ALA A 80 -7.45 -18.23 -6.51
CA ALA A 80 -6.21 -18.12 -5.75
C ALA A 80 -6.49 -17.76 -4.28
N LYS A 81 -5.92 -18.55 -3.37
CA LYS A 81 -5.90 -18.26 -1.93
C LYS A 81 -4.55 -17.64 -1.56
N LEU A 82 -4.58 -16.53 -0.83
CA LEU A 82 -3.41 -15.77 -0.39
C LEU A 82 -3.37 -15.72 1.13
N GLY A 83 -2.25 -16.09 1.72
CA GLY A 83 -1.91 -15.75 3.10
C GLY A 83 -1.20 -14.40 3.13
N ILE A 84 -1.74 -13.44 3.89
CA ILE A 84 -1.25 -12.06 3.95
C ILE A 84 -0.85 -11.74 5.38
N ALA A 85 0.45 -11.52 5.60
CA ALA A 85 0.97 -11.07 6.88
C ALA A 85 0.71 -9.56 7.07
N THR A 86 0.17 -9.20 8.23
CA THR A 86 -0.05 -7.83 8.69
C THR A 86 1.12 -7.32 9.52
N PHE A 87 1.13 -6.02 9.85
CA PHE A 87 2.27 -5.39 10.52
C PHE A 87 2.63 -6.01 11.89
N ASP A 88 1.64 -6.56 12.58
CA ASP A 88 1.75 -7.21 13.89
C ASP A 88 2.17 -8.69 13.80
N GLY A 89 2.42 -9.20 12.60
CA GLY A 89 2.80 -10.60 12.36
C GLY A 89 1.62 -11.57 12.31
N SER A 90 0.39 -11.09 12.52
CA SER A 90 -0.82 -11.88 12.26
C SER A 90 -0.95 -12.20 10.77
N VAL A 91 -1.66 -13.26 10.42
CA VAL A 91 -1.90 -13.66 9.04
C VAL A 91 -3.40 -13.72 8.78
N ILE A 92 -3.85 -12.97 7.78
CA ILE A 92 -5.22 -13.05 7.25
C ILE A 92 -5.20 -13.82 5.93
N GLU A 93 -6.36 -14.35 5.54
CA GLU A 93 -6.53 -15.03 4.25
C GLU A 93 -7.42 -14.20 3.32
N ALA A 94 -7.05 -14.14 2.04
CA ALA A 94 -7.87 -13.57 0.98
C ALA A 94 -8.01 -14.60 -0.15
N VAL A 95 -9.23 -14.73 -0.69
CA VAL A 95 -9.51 -15.60 -1.84
C VAL A 95 -9.92 -14.74 -3.02
N LEU A 96 -9.13 -14.80 -4.10
CA LEU A 96 -9.48 -14.25 -5.39
C LEU A 96 -10.24 -15.33 -6.17
N LEU A 97 -11.50 -15.03 -6.48
CA LEU A 97 -12.34 -15.84 -7.37
C LEU A 97 -12.39 -15.16 -8.73
N THR A 98 -12.22 -15.94 -9.79
CA THR A 98 -12.38 -15.49 -11.17
C THR A 98 -13.72 -15.99 -11.70
N ASP A 99 -14.50 -15.10 -12.29
CA ASP A 99 -15.69 -15.49 -13.05
C ASP A 99 -15.40 -15.47 -14.57
N ASN A 100 -16.40 -15.83 -15.37
CA ASN A 100 -16.26 -15.94 -16.82
C ASN A 100 -16.02 -14.59 -17.53
N LYS A 101 -16.03 -13.46 -16.81
CA LYS A 101 -15.87 -12.10 -17.36
C LYS A 101 -14.53 -11.46 -17.03
N GLY A 102 -13.69 -12.10 -16.21
CA GLY A 102 -12.40 -11.57 -15.78
C GLY A 102 -12.55 -10.56 -14.66
#